data_AF-A0A922S9C6-F1
#
_entry.id   AF-A0A922S9C6-F1
#
_cell.length_a   1.000
_cell.length_b   1.000
_cell.length_c   1.000
_cell.angle_alpha   90.00
_cell.angle_beta   90.00
_cell.angle_gamma   90.00
#
_symmetry.space_group_name_H-M   'P 1'
#
loop_
_entity.id
_entity.type
_entity.pdbx_description
1 polymer ?
#
loop_
_entity_poly.entity_id
_entity_poly.type
_entity_poly.pdbx_seq_one_letter_code
_entity_poly.pdbx_strand_id
1 'polypeptide(L)'
;MSNEAIAKGEAVLLKQARDKFVATFGRQPTAAACAPGRVNLIGEHIDYCEGFVLPVVSTYFTPSNCRQNWRGLGLVEKAKLCQKAEHEFPGMPCGIMDQYIVTMGKKDHALLIDCRSLESQQIPMQLDDLVVLVTNSNVKHQLTGKLKQQKCDEEVLKRAKHVIEEISRTEEVARVMKNKDFKRVGELFYQSHDSLSKLMEVSCPELDQIVDIIRGAPGVYGARMTGGGFGGCVVTLVKKSEVENLKKKILSEYKGTPTFFLSQPSDGVRLLKL
;
A
#
# COMPACT_ATOMS: atom_id res chain seq x y z
N MET A 1 -5.80 -16.21 -1.25
CA MET A 1 -4.70 -17.05 -1.79
C MET A 1 -4.03 -17.76 -0.62
N SER A 2 -3.54 -18.99 -0.77
CA SER A 2 -2.84 -19.70 0.32
C SER A 2 -1.35 -19.32 0.34
N ASN A 3 -0.65 -19.57 1.46
CA ASN A 3 0.82 -19.41 1.56
C ASN A 3 1.57 -20.16 0.43
N GLU A 4 1.00 -21.27 -0.05
CA GLU A 4 1.53 -22.03 -1.18
C GLU A 4 1.46 -21.28 -2.51
N ALA A 5 0.44 -20.45 -2.74
CA ALA A 5 0.29 -19.70 -3.98
C ALA A 5 1.35 -18.59 -4.07
N ILE A 6 1.66 -17.93 -2.94
CA ILE A 6 2.73 -16.94 -2.83
C ILE A 6 4.09 -17.58 -3.10
N ALA A 7 4.38 -18.69 -2.43
CA ALA A 7 5.63 -19.44 -2.62
C ALA A 7 5.78 -19.96 -4.06
N LYS A 8 4.67 -20.40 -4.69
CA LYS A 8 4.65 -20.81 -6.11
C LYS A 8 4.94 -19.63 -7.04
N GLY A 9 4.35 -18.46 -6.79
CA GLY A 9 4.62 -17.24 -7.57
C GLY A 9 6.08 -16.80 -7.49
N GLU A 10 6.66 -16.82 -6.29
CA GLU A 10 8.08 -16.50 -6.07
C GLU A 10 9.01 -17.47 -6.79
N ALA A 11 8.74 -18.77 -6.71
CA ALA A 11 9.52 -19.78 -7.40
C ALA A 11 9.49 -19.60 -8.92
N VAL A 12 8.33 -19.24 -9.49
CA VAL A 12 8.18 -18.94 -10.91
C VAL A 12 9.01 -17.72 -11.32
N LEU A 13 8.92 -16.62 -10.57
CA LEU A 13 9.65 -15.40 -10.89
C LEU A 13 11.15 -15.55 -10.69
N LEU A 14 11.57 -16.29 -9.66
CA LEU A 14 12.99 -16.60 -9.44
C LEU A 14 13.53 -17.43 -10.61
N LYS A 15 12.79 -18.45 -11.06
CA LYS A 15 13.19 -19.27 -12.22
C LYS A 15 13.33 -18.39 -13.47
N GLN A 16 12.32 -17.57 -13.78
CA GLN A 16 12.36 -16.66 -14.93
C GLN A 16 13.54 -15.67 -14.86
N ALA A 17 13.82 -15.10 -13.69
CA ALA A 17 14.95 -14.20 -13.49
C ALA A 17 16.30 -14.91 -13.66
N ARG A 18 16.43 -16.16 -13.20
CA ARG A 18 17.63 -16.98 -13.39
C ARG A 18 17.86 -17.31 -14.85
N ASP A 19 16.83 -17.80 -15.53
CA ASP A 19 16.92 -18.18 -16.94
C ASP A 19 17.33 -16.96 -17.79
N LYS A 20 16.73 -15.79 -17.52
CA LYS A 20 17.11 -14.53 -18.18
C LYS A 20 18.52 -14.08 -17.84
N PHE A 21 18.98 -14.24 -16.59
CA PHE A 21 20.34 -13.90 -16.19
C PHE A 21 21.38 -14.79 -16.89
N VAL A 22 21.15 -16.10 -16.94
CA VAL A 22 22.04 -17.06 -17.64
C VAL A 22 22.10 -16.74 -19.13
N ALA A 23 20.95 -16.51 -19.77
CA ALA A 23 20.90 -16.12 -21.18
C ALA A 23 21.64 -14.80 -21.48
N THR A 24 21.61 -13.84 -20.54
CA THR A 24 22.21 -12.51 -20.72
C THR A 24 23.71 -12.48 -20.41
N PHE A 25 24.14 -13.18 -19.36
CA PHE A 25 25.49 -13.06 -18.80
C PHE A 25 26.34 -14.34 -18.94
N GLY A 26 25.79 -15.42 -19.50
CA GLY A 26 26.51 -16.67 -19.75
C GLY A 26 26.98 -17.41 -18.49
N ARG A 27 26.46 -17.04 -17.31
CA ARG A 27 26.86 -17.63 -16.01
C ARG A 27 25.70 -17.66 -15.04
N GLN A 28 25.80 -18.50 -14.01
CA GLN A 28 24.81 -18.57 -12.93
C GLN A 28 24.85 -17.31 -12.04
N PRO A 29 23.70 -16.83 -11.54
CA PRO A 29 23.68 -15.79 -10.53
C PRO A 29 24.31 -16.29 -9.23
N THR A 30 24.81 -15.36 -8.41
CA THR A 30 25.47 -15.67 -7.12
C THR A 30 24.63 -15.23 -5.91
N ALA A 31 23.58 -14.45 -6.14
CA ALA A 31 22.57 -14.07 -5.17
C ALA A 31 21.25 -13.77 -5.88
N ALA A 32 20.14 -13.97 -5.16
CA ALA A 32 18.84 -13.46 -5.52
C ALA A 32 18.21 -12.80 -4.29
N ALA A 33 17.47 -11.72 -4.50
CA ALA A 33 16.70 -11.05 -3.48
C ALA A 33 15.29 -10.76 -3.98
N CYS A 34 14.37 -10.61 -3.05
CA CYS A 34 12.98 -10.23 -3.29
C CYS A 34 12.67 -8.96 -2.52
N ALA A 35 12.13 -7.96 -3.20
CA ALA A 35 11.45 -6.82 -2.59
C ALA A 35 9.96 -6.87 -2.97
N PRO A 36 9.04 -6.94 -1.98
CA PRO A 36 7.61 -6.97 -2.24
C PRO A 36 7.04 -5.58 -2.58
N GLY A 37 5.82 -5.53 -3.12
CA GLY A 37 5.01 -4.32 -3.22
C GLY A 37 4.35 -3.98 -1.89
N ARG A 38 3.53 -2.94 -1.87
CA ARG A 38 2.85 -2.48 -0.66
C ARG A 38 1.48 -1.89 -0.95
N VAL A 39 0.64 -1.94 0.06
CA VAL A 39 -0.67 -1.31 0.11
C VAL A 39 -0.73 -0.50 1.40
N ASN A 40 -1.20 0.74 1.34
CA ASN A 40 -1.39 1.53 2.55
C ASN A 40 -2.82 1.32 3.08
N LEU A 41 -2.97 0.87 4.32
CA LEU A 41 -4.30 0.62 4.90
C LEU A 41 -4.97 1.92 5.31
N ILE A 42 -4.21 2.83 5.93
CA ILE A 42 -4.65 4.18 6.29
C ILE A 42 -3.45 5.10 6.53
N GLY A 43 -3.66 6.42 6.46
CA GLY A 43 -2.61 7.41 6.64
C GLY A 43 -2.01 7.85 5.31
N GLU A 44 -2.83 8.33 4.37
CA GLU A 44 -2.28 8.91 3.14
C GLU A 44 -1.97 10.38 3.33
N HIS A 45 -1.01 10.88 2.57
CA HIS A 45 -0.67 12.30 2.52
C HIS A 45 -0.23 12.91 3.87
N ILE A 46 0.23 12.06 4.79
CA ILE A 46 0.73 12.47 6.11
C ILE A 46 2.16 11.98 6.41
N ASP A 47 2.74 11.14 5.55
CA ASP A 47 4.12 10.67 5.68
C ASP A 47 5.13 11.82 5.50
N TYR A 48 4.93 12.68 4.51
CA TYR A 48 5.70 13.91 4.32
C TYR A 48 5.29 15.06 5.26
N CYS A 49 4.29 14.84 6.12
CA CYS A 49 3.87 15.77 7.17
C CYS A 49 4.30 15.29 8.57
N GLU A 50 5.23 14.34 8.67
CA GLU A 50 5.71 13.79 9.94
C GLU A 50 4.58 13.20 10.81
N GLY A 51 3.58 12.61 10.15
CA GLY A 51 2.46 11.90 10.77
C GLY A 51 2.70 10.39 10.90
N PHE A 52 1.64 9.65 11.23
CA PHE A 52 1.67 8.19 11.29
C PHE A 52 1.13 7.56 10.03
N VAL A 53 1.74 6.48 9.55
CA VAL A 53 1.20 5.68 8.44
C VAL A 53 1.08 4.21 8.83
N LEU A 54 0.11 3.52 8.24
CA LEU A 54 -0.13 2.10 8.53
C LEU A 54 -0.17 1.24 7.26
N PRO A 55 0.97 1.09 6.56
CA PRO A 55 1.06 0.22 5.40
C PRO A 55 1.19 -1.26 5.75
N VAL A 56 0.91 -2.08 4.73
CA VAL A 56 1.13 -3.51 4.72
C VAL A 56 1.87 -3.91 3.46
N VAL A 57 2.77 -4.87 3.57
CA VAL A 57 3.41 -5.49 2.41
C VAL A 57 2.40 -6.29 1.61
N SER A 58 2.39 -6.10 0.30
CA SER A 58 1.55 -6.85 -0.64
C SER A 58 2.43 -7.63 -1.62
N THR A 59 2.05 -8.85 -1.94
CA THR A 59 2.83 -9.79 -2.75
C THR A 59 2.93 -9.37 -4.22
N TYR A 60 3.91 -8.53 -4.52
CA TYR A 60 4.41 -8.24 -5.87
C TYR A 60 5.92 -8.20 -5.85
N PHE A 61 6.57 -8.94 -6.73
CA PHE A 61 7.98 -9.26 -6.58
C PHE A 61 8.84 -8.50 -7.58
N THR A 62 9.94 -7.93 -7.09
CA THR A 62 11.05 -7.53 -7.95
C THR A 62 12.28 -8.39 -7.62
N PRO A 63 12.61 -9.40 -8.44
CA PRO A 63 13.84 -10.16 -8.25
C PRO A 63 15.05 -9.34 -8.70
N SER A 64 16.06 -9.19 -7.82
CA SER A 64 17.34 -8.54 -8.16
C SER A 64 18.52 -9.48 -7.93
N ASN A 65 19.38 -9.64 -8.94
CA ASN A 65 20.62 -10.41 -8.87
C ASN A 65 21.82 -9.45 -8.82
N CYS A 66 22.41 -9.22 -7.64
CA CYS A 66 23.49 -8.23 -7.44
C CYS A 66 24.76 -8.85 -6.82
N ARG A 67 25.93 -8.24 -7.08
CA ARG A 67 27.19 -8.49 -6.33
C ARG A 67 27.05 -8.01 -4.88
N GLN A 68 27.68 -8.73 -3.95
CA GLN A 68 27.38 -8.76 -2.51
C GLN A 68 27.99 -7.63 -1.64
N ASN A 69 27.92 -6.36 -2.06
CA ASN A 69 28.60 -5.26 -1.32
C ASN A 69 27.73 -4.49 -0.29
N TRP A 70 26.50 -4.95 0.01
CA TRP A 70 25.47 -4.19 0.76
C TRP A 70 25.16 -4.76 2.16
N ARG A 71 25.99 -5.69 2.65
CA ARG A 71 25.75 -6.45 3.90
C ARG A 71 25.89 -5.64 5.19
N GLY A 72 26.42 -4.40 5.14
CA GLY A 72 26.67 -3.57 6.33
C GLY A 72 25.58 -2.55 6.70
N LEU A 73 24.61 -2.29 5.82
CA LEU A 73 23.63 -1.22 6.02
C LEU A 73 22.41 -1.70 6.83
N GLY A 74 21.97 -0.87 7.78
CA GLY A 74 20.73 -1.08 8.54
C GLY A 74 19.48 -1.00 7.64
N LEU A 75 18.35 -1.57 8.07
CA LEU A 75 17.11 -1.56 7.27
C LEU A 75 16.57 -0.14 7.06
N VAL A 76 16.58 0.70 8.11
CA VAL A 76 16.17 2.12 8.02
C VAL A 76 17.08 2.90 7.08
N GLU A 77 18.39 2.63 7.12
CA GLU A 77 19.36 3.27 6.24
C GLU A 77 19.13 2.91 4.77
N LYS A 78 18.81 1.63 4.49
CA LYS A 78 18.40 1.19 3.15
C LYS A 78 17.16 1.93 2.68
N ALA A 79 16.15 2.08 3.53
CA ALA A 79 14.92 2.80 3.19
C ALA A 79 15.22 4.27 2.82
N LYS A 80 16.04 4.97 3.62
CA LYS A 80 16.48 6.35 3.36
C LYS A 80 17.27 6.48 2.05
N LEU A 81 18.14 5.53 1.74
CA LEU A 81 18.90 5.54 0.48
C LEU A 81 17.98 5.34 -0.73
N CYS A 82 16.98 4.46 -0.63
CA CYS A 82 15.98 4.29 -1.68
C CYS A 82 15.11 5.55 -1.86
N GLN A 83 14.70 6.19 -0.76
CA GLN A 83 13.97 7.47 -0.82
C GLN A 83 14.82 8.55 -1.52
N LYS A 84 16.09 8.68 -1.11
CA LYS A 84 17.04 9.60 -1.74
C LYS A 84 17.19 9.32 -3.24
N ALA A 85 17.22 8.05 -3.64
CA ALA A 85 17.27 7.69 -5.05
C ALA A 85 15.99 8.10 -5.81
N GLU A 86 14.81 8.03 -5.20
CA GLU A 86 13.57 8.55 -5.80
C GLU A 86 13.55 10.08 -5.90
N HIS A 87 14.19 10.78 -4.96
CA HIS A 87 14.30 12.24 -5.02
C HIS A 87 15.27 12.68 -6.12
N GLU A 88 16.43 12.04 -6.22
CA GLU A 88 17.55 12.53 -7.06
C GLU A 88 17.47 12.07 -8.52
N PHE A 89 16.89 10.90 -8.81
CA PHE A 89 16.93 10.33 -10.17
C PHE A 89 15.65 10.61 -10.97
N PRO A 90 14.44 10.20 -10.53
CA PRO A 90 13.20 10.56 -11.21
C PRO A 90 12.63 11.91 -10.77
N GLY A 91 13.20 12.57 -9.75
CA GLY A 91 12.74 13.88 -9.28
C GLY A 91 11.41 13.83 -8.50
N MET A 92 11.11 12.72 -7.83
CA MET A 92 9.84 12.48 -7.14
C MET A 92 9.99 12.75 -5.64
N PRO A 93 9.47 13.86 -5.07
CA PRO A 93 9.64 14.20 -3.65
C PRO A 93 8.67 13.42 -2.76
N CYS A 94 8.85 12.09 -2.66
CA CYS A 94 8.02 11.21 -1.83
C CYS A 94 8.40 11.24 -0.33
N GLY A 95 7.49 10.85 0.55
CA GLY A 95 7.83 10.51 1.94
C GLY A 95 8.54 9.16 2.04
N ILE A 96 8.74 8.67 3.28
CA ILE A 96 9.55 7.48 3.57
C ILE A 96 8.76 6.18 3.57
N MET A 97 7.42 6.27 3.61
CA MET A 97 6.51 5.14 3.87
C MET A 97 6.82 3.93 2.98
N ASP A 98 6.92 4.16 1.67
CA ASP A 98 7.02 3.14 0.64
C ASP A 98 8.27 2.28 0.81
N GLN A 99 9.43 2.93 1.01
CA GLN A 99 10.69 2.24 1.17
C GLN A 99 10.80 1.59 2.56
N TYR A 100 10.17 2.19 3.57
CA TYR A 100 10.21 1.71 4.95
C TYR A 100 9.41 0.40 5.11
N ILE A 101 8.18 0.31 4.61
CA ILE A 101 7.39 -0.93 4.70
C ILE A 101 8.03 -2.07 3.90
N VAL A 102 8.62 -1.78 2.74
CA VAL A 102 9.26 -2.79 1.90
C VAL A 102 10.48 -3.40 2.60
N THR A 103 11.21 -2.62 3.40
CA THR A 103 12.40 -3.10 4.13
C THR A 103 12.05 -3.81 5.44
N MET A 104 11.02 -3.36 6.16
CA MET A 104 10.75 -3.78 7.54
C MET A 104 9.43 -4.55 7.72
N GLY A 105 8.69 -4.78 6.65
CA GLY A 105 7.46 -5.54 6.68
C GLY A 105 7.64 -6.95 7.23
N LYS A 106 6.62 -7.43 7.93
CA LYS A 106 6.60 -8.74 8.56
C LYS A 106 5.31 -9.45 8.20
N LYS A 107 5.40 -10.75 7.91
CA LYS A 107 4.24 -11.60 7.68
C LYS A 107 3.19 -11.45 8.79
N ASP A 108 1.92 -11.42 8.39
CA ASP A 108 0.74 -11.28 9.26
C ASP A 108 0.68 -9.97 10.08
N HIS A 109 1.48 -8.94 9.73
CA HIS A 109 1.48 -7.65 10.43
C HIS A 109 1.34 -6.48 9.43
N ALA A 110 0.63 -5.43 9.86
CA ALA A 110 0.81 -4.08 9.32
C ALA A 110 1.95 -3.40 10.10
N LEU A 111 2.56 -2.37 9.53
CA LEU A 111 3.62 -1.61 10.18
C LEU A 111 3.12 -0.20 10.49
N LEU A 112 2.92 0.14 11.76
CA LEU A 112 2.70 1.52 12.16
C LEU A 112 4.05 2.22 12.13
N ILE A 113 4.18 3.30 11.37
CA ILE A 113 5.41 4.07 11.24
C ILE A 113 5.13 5.49 11.72
N ASP A 114 5.92 5.98 12.65
CA ASP A 114 6.03 7.40 12.96
C ASP A 114 7.03 8.02 11.97
N CYS A 115 6.53 8.81 11.01
CA CYS A 115 7.39 9.40 9.99
C CYS A 115 8.29 10.54 10.52
N ARG A 116 8.09 11.00 11.77
CA ARG A 116 8.95 11.98 12.44
C ARG A 116 10.17 11.31 13.08
N SER A 117 9.92 10.38 14.00
CA SER A 117 10.96 9.72 14.78
C SER A 117 11.61 8.55 14.04
N LEU A 118 10.91 8.01 13.03
CA LEU A 118 11.20 6.74 12.37
C LEU A 118 11.13 5.53 13.31
N GLU A 119 10.50 5.67 14.47
CA GLU A 119 10.08 4.53 15.28
C GLU A 119 8.95 3.79 14.55
N SER A 120 8.91 2.46 14.72
CA SER A 120 7.89 1.63 14.09
C SER A 120 7.42 0.50 14.98
N GLN A 121 6.14 0.16 14.85
CA GLN A 121 5.50 -0.90 15.61
C GLN A 121 4.81 -1.88 14.66
N GLN A 122 5.13 -3.16 14.81
CA GLN A 122 4.41 -4.24 14.12
C GLN A 122 3.02 -4.41 14.76
N ILE A 123 1.98 -4.22 13.96
CA ILE A 123 0.58 -4.35 14.38
C ILE A 123 0.05 -5.70 13.85
N PRO A 124 -0.22 -6.69 14.72
CA PRO A 124 -0.75 -7.97 14.28
C PRO A 124 -2.06 -7.81 13.52
N MET A 125 -2.14 -8.41 12.33
CA MET A 125 -3.27 -8.28 11.41
C MET A 125 -4.02 -9.62 11.32
N GLN A 126 -4.57 -10.04 12.45
CA GLN A 126 -5.31 -11.30 12.58
C GLN A 126 -6.73 -11.16 12.03
N LEU A 127 -6.83 -11.15 10.70
CA LEU A 127 -8.09 -10.87 10.00
C LEU A 127 -9.15 -11.98 10.09
N ASP A 128 -8.87 -13.13 10.71
CA ASP A 128 -9.81 -14.26 10.84
C ASP A 128 -10.49 -14.63 9.50
N ASP A 129 -11.80 -14.41 9.35
CA ASP A 129 -12.59 -14.66 8.14
C ASP A 129 -12.54 -13.49 7.12
N LEU A 130 -11.82 -12.41 7.42
CA LEU A 130 -11.65 -11.24 6.56
C LEU A 130 -10.41 -11.30 5.67
N VAL A 131 -10.42 -10.46 4.64
CA VAL A 131 -9.30 -10.24 3.74
C VAL A 131 -9.29 -8.79 3.25
N VAL A 132 -8.12 -8.30 2.88
CA VAL A 132 -7.98 -7.02 2.17
C VAL A 132 -8.05 -7.29 0.66
N LEU A 133 -9.13 -6.85 0.04
CA LEU A 133 -9.29 -6.82 -1.41
C LEU A 133 -8.77 -5.47 -1.93
N VAL A 134 -7.90 -5.51 -2.93
CA VAL A 134 -7.42 -4.35 -3.66
C VAL A 134 -8.08 -4.35 -5.03
N THR A 135 -8.76 -3.27 -5.36
CA THR A 135 -9.40 -3.03 -6.65
C THR A 135 -8.66 -1.93 -7.38
N ASN A 136 -7.92 -2.27 -8.44
CA ASN A 136 -7.31 -1.30 -9.34
C ASN A 136 -8.35 -0.79 -10.34
N SER A 137 -8.57 0.52 -10.37
CA SER A 137 -9.43 1.20 -11.34
C SER A 137 -8.93 1.06 -12.78
N ASN A 138 -7.64 0.75 -12.96
CA ASN A 138 -6.89 0.79 -14.23
C ASN A 138 -6.91 2.16 -14.92
N VAL A 139 -7.22 3.22 -14.16
CA VAL A 139 -7.16 4.60 -14.61
C VAL A 139 -6.02 5.31 -13.89
N LYS A 140 -5.30 6.15 -14.63
CA LYS A 140 -4.28 7.05 -14.08
C LYS A 140 -4.43 8.39 -14.77
N HIS A 141 -4.86 9.40 -14.03
CA HIS A 141 -4.91 10.77 -14.52
C HIS A 141 -3.54 11.41 -14.37
N GLN A 142 -3.12 12.22 -15.35
CA GLN A 142 -1.90 13.01 -15.20
C GLN A 142 -2.13 14.11 -14.16
N LEU A 143 -1.18 14.26 -13.24
CA LEU A 143 -1.06 15.44 -12.39
C LEU A 143 -0.80 16.66 -13.30
N THR A 144 -1.86 17.38 -13.66
CA THR A 144 -1.75 18.69 -14.35
C THR A 144 -1.43 19.84 -13.39
N GLY A 145 -1.25 19.56 -12.09
CA GLY A 145 -0.90 20.55 -11.09
C GLY A 145 0.49 20.34 -10.53
N LYS A 146 1.41 21.28 -10.80
CA LYS A 146 2.43 21.63 -9.80
C LYS A 146 1.71 21.82 -8.46
N LEU A 147 2.32 21.43 -7.34
CA LEU A 147 1.90 21.90 -6.01
C LEU A 147 1.77 23.43 -6.10
N LYS A 148 0.57 23.93 -6.34
CA LYS A 148 0.34 25.35 -6.51
C LYS A 148 0.68 25.96 -5.18
N GLN A 149 1.52 26.99 -5.18
CA GLN A 149 1.77 27.81 -3.99
C GLN A 149 0.40 28.33 -3.54
N GLN A 150 -0.18 27.70 -2.52
CA GLN A 150 -1.58 27.86 -2.14
C GLN A 150 -1.77 29.26 -1.55
N LYS A 151 -2.69 30.03 -2.15
CA LYS A 151 -2.90 31.46 -1.88
C LYS A 151 -4.19 31.77 -1.10
N CYS A 152 -4.91 30.77 -0.58
CA CYS A 152 -6.19 30.98 0.10
C CYS A 152 -6.25 30.20 1.42
N ASP A 153 -6.63 30.88 2.50
CA ASP A 153 -6.68 30.33 3.86
C ASP A 153 -7.63 29.12 3.97
N GLU A 154 -8.75 29.11 3.24
CA GLU A 154 -9.74 28.03 3.32
C GLU A 154 -9.21 26.69 2.79
N GLU A 155 -8.48 26.70 1.68
CA GLU A 155 -7.90 25.48 1.09
C GLU A 155 -6.81 24.92 2.00
N VAL A 156 -5.94 25.79 2.53
CA VAL A 156 -4.93 25.40 3.51
C VAL A 156 -5.58 24.78 4.75
N LEU A 157 -6.68 25.36 5.25
CA LEU A 157 -7.44 24.81 6.37
C LEU A 157 -8.04 23.43 6.06
N LYS A 158 -8.57 23.20 4.84
CA LYS A 158 -9.05 21.87 4.42
C LYS A 158 -7.93 20.84 4.41
N ARG A 159 -6.79 21.17 3.78
CA ARG A 159 -5.62 20.27 3.73
C ARG A 159 -5.06 19.98 5.13
N ALA A 160 -4.92 21.01 5.97
CA ALA A 160 -4.47 20.86 7.36
C ALA A 160 -5.44 20.01 8.19
N LYS A 161 -6.75 20.23 8.03
CA LYS A 161 -7.79 19.43 8.69
C LYS A 161 -7.69 17.96 8.31
N HIS A 162 -7.50 17.64 7.03
CA HIS A 162 -7.25 16.28 6.60
C HIS A 162 -6.04 15.69 7.34
N VAL A 163 -4.89 16.37 7.31
CA VAL A 163 -3.64 15.88 7.92
C VAL A 163 -3.83 15.58 9.41
N ILE A 164 -4.38 16.53 10.17
CA ILE A 164 -4.57 16.39 11.62
C ILE A 164 -5.51 15.23 11.96
N GLU A 165 -6.65 15.15 11.27
CA GLU A 165 -7.61 14.09 11.51
C GLU A 165 -7.12 12.72 11.01
N GLU A 166 -6.37 12.66 9.90
CA GLU A 166 -5.84 11.42 9.34
C GLU A 166 -4.74 10.82 10.23
N ILE A 167 -3.92 11.65 10.87
CA ILE A 167 -3.00 11.23 11.93
C ILE A 167 -3.79 10.53 13.05
N SER A 168 -4.82 11.18 13.57
CA SER A 168 -5.68 10.63 14.64
C SER A 168 -6.37 9.34 14.22
N ARG A 169 -6.92 9.28 12.99
CA ARG A 169 -7.55 8.08 12.42
C ARG A 169 -6.56 6.92 12.29
N THR A 170 -5.32 7.21 11.90
CA THR A 170 -4.29 6.19 11.70
C THR A 170 -3.88 5.52 13.01
N GLU A 171 -3.64 6.33 14.04
CA GLU A 171 -3.40 5.82 15.40
C GLU A 171 -4.59 5.01 15.92
N GLU A 172 -5.81 5.49 15.65
CA GLU A 172 -7.03 4.78 16.02
C GLU A 172 -7.12 3.41 15.34
N VAL A 173 -6.91 3.33 14.02
CA VAL A 173 -6.90 2.05 13.29
C VAL A 173 -5.84 1.11 13.87
N ALA A 174 -4.63 1.59 14.14
CA ALA A 174 -3.58 0.75 14.72
C ALA A 174 -3.96 0.18 16.09
N ARG A 175 -4.71 0.95 16.90
CA ARG A 175 -5.26 0.52 18.19
C ARG A 175 -6.40 -0.48 18.02
N VAL A 176 -7.40 -0.17 17.21
CA VAL A 176 -8.62 -0.99 17.08
C VAL A 176 -8.39 -2.27 16.28
N MET A 177 -7.41 -2.29 15.37
CA MET A 177 -6.98 -3.48 14.63
C MET A 177 -6.48 -4.58 15.59
N LYS A 178 -5.70 -4.22 16.63
CA LYS A 178 -5.22 -5.18 17.65
C LYS A 178 -6.37 -5.83 18.41
N ASN A 179 -7.44 -5.08 18.62
CA ASN A 179 -8.63 -5.53 19.35
C ASN A 179 -9.69 -6.18 18.44
N LYS A 180 -9.38 -6.37 17.14
CA LYS A 180 -10.28 -6.95 16.14
C LYS A 180 -11.62 -6.21 15.97
N ASP A 181 -11.68 -4.92 16.29
CA ASP A 181 -12.85 -4.09 15.99
C ASP A 181 -12.82 -3.66 14.52
N PHE A 182 -13.06 -4.63 13.64
CA PHE A 182 -13.02 -4.43 12.20
C PHE A 182 -14.15 -3.55 11.70
N LYS A 183 -15.25 -3.44 12.45
CA LYS A 183 -16.33 -2.50 12.14
C LYS A 183 -15.80 -1.08 12.27
N ARG A 184 -15.12 -0.76 13.37
CA ARG A 184 -14.51 0.56 13.56
C ARG A 184 -13.39 0.84 12.56
N VAL A 185 -12.55 -0.16 12.25
CA VAL A 185 -11.54 -0.04 11.18
C VAL A 185 -12.20 0.36 9.85
N GLY A 186 -13.31 -0.30 9.50
CA GLY A 186 -14.04 -0.04 8.27
C GLY A 186 -14.69 1.35 8.21
N GLU A 187 -15.26 1.81 9.32
CA GLU A 187 -15.77 3.18 9.46
C GLU A 187 -14.66 4.21 9.23
N LEU A 188 -13.48 3.99 9.83
CA LEU A 188 -12.31 4.86 9.66
C LEU A 188 -11.77 4.88 8.23
N PHE A 189 -11.87 3.75 7.51
CA PHE A 189 -11.54 3.71 6.08
C PHE A 189 -12.45 4.64 5.29
N TYR A 190 -13.78 4.58 5.48
CA TYR A 190 -14.69 5.47 4.78
C TYR A 190 -14.48 6.95 5.16
N GLN A 191 -14.23 7.25 6.44
CA GLN A 191 -13.92 8.62 6.88
C GLN A 191 -12.65 9.15 6.21
N SER A 192 -11.61 8.31 6.11
CA SER A 192 -10.37 8.65 5.43
C SER A 192 -10.60 8.88 3.93
N HIS A 193 -11.38 8.03 3.25
CA HIS A 193 -11.74 8.23 1.85
C HIS A 193 -12.50 9.53 1.62
N ASP A 194 -13.54 9.79 2.42
CA ASP A 194 -14.33 11.01 2.31
C ASP A 194 -13.45 12.24 2.55
N SER A 195 -12.49 12.16 3.46
CA SER A 195 -11.49 13.21 3.71
C SER A 195 -10.56 13.40 2.50
N LEU A 196 -10.09 12.32 1.88
CA LEU A 196 -9.24 12.40 0.68
C LEU A 196 -9.95 12.96 -0.54
N SER A 197 -11.23 12.59 -0.72
CA SER A 197 -12.06 13.09 -1.82
C SER A 197 -12.45 14.55 -1.60
N LYS A 198 -12.93 14.92 -0.39
CA LYS A 198 -13.53 16.24 -0.14
C LYS A 198 -12.58 17.29 0.45
N LEU A 199 -11.61 16.88 1.26
CA LEU A 199 -10.69 17.79 1.93
C LEU A 199 -9.33 17.85 1.25
N MET A 200 -8.81 16.76 0.70
CA MET A 200 -7.54 16.78 -0.06
C MET A 200 -7.75 16.95 -1.56
N GLU A 201 -8.93 16.56 -2.07
CA GLU A 201 -9.28 16.57 -3.49
C GLU A 201 -8.26 15.79 -4.34
N VAL A 202 -7.79 14.66 -3.80
CA VAL A 202 -6.84 13.75 -4.47
C VAL A 202 -7.50 12.48 -4.99
N SER A 203 -8.79 12.27 -4.70
CA SER A 203 -9.55 11.18 -5.32
C SER A 203 -9.89 11.50 -6.80
N CYS A 204 -10.68 10.66 -7.44
CA CYS A 204 -11.22 10.91 -8.77
C CYS A 204 -12.57 10.18 -8.94
N PRO A 205 -13.38 10.51 -9.96
CA PRO A 205 -14.69 9.91 -10.17
C PRO A 205 -14.66 8.38 -10.21
N GLU A 206 -13.60 7.79 -10.75
CA GLU A 206 -13.46 6.34 -10.82
C GLU A 206 -13.25 5.69 -9.44
N LEU A 207 -12.40 6.29 -8.60
CA LEU A 207 -12.16 5.78 -7.25
C LEU A 207 -13.40 5.96 -6.37
N ASP A 208 -14.04 7.14 -6.46
CA ASP A 208 -15.26 7.45 -5.70
C ASP A 208 -16.39 6.50 -6.12
N GLN A 209 -16.58 6.27 -7.43
CA GLN A 209 -17.56 5.30 -7.92
C GLN A 209 -17.29 3.88 -7.38
N ILE A 210 -16.03 3.42 -7.40
CA ILE A 210 -15.68 2.09 -6.85
C ILE A 210 -16.00 2.02 -5.35
N VAL A 211 -15.65 3.05 -4.57
CA VAL A 211 -15.95 3.07 -3.13
C VAL A 211 -17.45 3.10 -2.88
N ASP A 212 -18.23 3.85 -3.67
CA ASP A 212 -19.69 3.92 -3.53
C ASP A 212 -20.37 2.58 -3.86
N ILE A 213 -19.91 1.88 -4.89
CA ILE A 213 -20.40 0.52 -5.20
C ILE A 213 -20.13 -0.46 -4.05
N ILE A 214 -18.95 -0.31 -3.41
CA ILE A 214 -18.52 -1.17 -2.31
C ILE A 214 -19.26 -0.83 -1.00
N ARG A 215 -19.64 0.45 -0.83
CA ARG A 215 -20.28 0.96 0.40
C ARG A 215 -21.61 0.26 0.64
N GLY A 216 -21.72 -0.42 1.78
CA GLY A 216 -22.92 -1.15 2.17
C GLY A 216 -23.12 -2.51 1.49
N ALA A 217 -22.16 -2.98 0.68
CA ALA A 217 -22.22 -4.32 0.12
C ALA A 217 -22.11 -5.39 1.24
N PRO A 218 -22.81 -6.54 1.11
CA PRO A 218 -22.77 -7.60 2.12
C PRO A 218 -21.33 -8.03 2.47
N GLY A 219 -21.06 -8.17 3.77
CA GLY A 219 -19.76 -8.62 4.28
C GLY A 219 -18.61 -7.62 4.13
N VAL A 220 -18.86 -6.41 3.63
CA VAL A 220 -17.87 -5.32 3.58
C VAL A 220 -17.88 -4.54 4.89
N TYR A 221 -16.69 -4.26 5.42
CA TYR A 221 -16.51 -3.44 6.61
C TYR A 221 -16.16 -2.00 6.25
N GLY A 222 -15.26 -1.81 5.27
CA GLY A 222 -14.86 -0.48 4.83
C GLY A 222 -14.03 -0.49 3.57
N ALA A 223 -14.00 0.65 2.86
CA ALA A 223 -13.19 0.84 1.68
C ALA A 223 -12.68 2.27 1.55
N ARG A 224 -11.52 2.43 0.90
CA ARG A 224 -10.92 3.72 0.59
C ARG A 224 -9.91 3.63 -0.54
N MET A 225 -9.66 4.73 -1.24
CA MET A 225 -8.50 4.83 -2.13
C MET A 225 -7.17 4.57 -1.38
N THR A 226 -6.13 4.10 -2.06
CA THR A 226 -4.78 3.92 -1.49
C THR A 226 -3.71 4.44 -2.47
N GLY A 227 -2.61 4.97 -1.93
CA GLY A 227 -1.58 5.69 -2.66
C GLY A 227 -1.95 7.15 -2.93
N GLY A 228 -1.18 7.80 -3.81
CA GLY A 228 -1.26 9.24 -4.04
C GLY A 228 -2.48 9.79 -4.81
N GLY A 229 -3.46 8.94 -5.14
CA GLY A 229 -4.71 9.36 -5.77
C GLY A 229 -4.67 9.60 -7.28
N PHE A 230 -5.70 10.28 -7.78
CA PHE A 230 -5.94 10.56 -9.20
C PHE A 230 -6.00 9.30 -10.08
N GLY A 231 -6.58 8.24 -9.53
CA GLY A 231 -6.63 6.90 -10.10
C GLY A 231 -5.89 5.87 -9.25
N GLY A 232 -5.59 4.71 -9.82
CA GLY A 232 -4.96 3.62 -9.08
C GLY A 232 -5.97 2.76 -8.31
N CYS A 233 -5.73 2.51 -7.03
CA CYS A 233 -6.38 1.41 -6.30
C CYS A 233 -7.30 1.86 -5.15
N VAL A 234 -8.30 1.03 -4.86
CA VAL A 234 -9.13 1.05 -3.66
C VAL A 234 -8.81 -0.18 -2.81
N VAL A 235 -8.59 0.00 -1.51
CA VAL A 235 -8.48 -1.08 -0.53
C VAL A 235 -9.82 -1.29 0.15
N THR A 236 -10.18 -2.55 0.35
CA THR A 236 -11.45 -2.95 0.95
C THR A 236 -11.22 -4.04 1.99
N LEU A 237 -11.76 -3.85 3.18
CA LEU A 237 -11.84 -4.89 4.21
C LEU A 237 -13.17 -5.63 4.05
N VAL A 238 -13.12 -6.92 3.69
CA VAL A 238 -14.30 -7.72 3.34
C VAL A 238 -14.16 -9.16 3.83
N LYS A 239 -15.29 -9.81 4.14
CA LYS A 239 -15.36 -11.25 4.41
C LYS A 239 -14.87 -12.05 3.22
N LYS A 240 -14.06 -13.09 3.46
CA LYS A 240 -13.55 -14.01 2.43
C LYS A 240 -14.68 -14.64 1.60
N SER A 241 -15.82 -14.94 2.23
CA SER A 241 -17.00 -15.52 1.56
C SER A 241 -17.65 -14.56 0.54
N GLU A 242 -17.52 -13.24 0.73
CA GLU A 242 -18.18 -12.23 -0.10
C GLU A 242 -17.28 -11.65 -1.20
N VAL A 243 -16.01 -12.05 -1.26
CA VAL A 243 -15.05 -11.52 -2.24
C VAL A 243 -15.55 -11.68 -3.67
N GLU A 244 -16.04 -12.87 -4.05
CA GLU A 244 -16.47 -13.12 -5.43
C GLU A 244 -17.78 -12.41 -5.78
N ASN A 245 -18.69 -12.26 -4.80
CA ASN A 245 -19.91 -11.48 -4.98
C ASN A 245 -19.59 -9.99 -5.17
N LEU A 246 -18.67 -9.46 -4.34
CA LEU A 246 -18.24 -8.08 -4.44
C LEU A 246 -17.54 -7.80 -5.77
N LYS A 247 -16.64 -8.68 -6.24
CA LYS A 247 -16.00 -8.55 -7.56
C LYS A 247 -17.03 -8.49 -8.69
N LYS A 248 -18.05 -9.37 -8.66
CA LYS A 248 -19.13 -9.37 -9.66
C LYS A 248 -19.91 -8.06 -9.65
N LYS A 249 -20.26 -7.56 -8.46
CA LYS A 249 -20.95 -6.28 -8.29
C LYS A 249 -20.14 -5.10 -8.85
N ILE A 250 -18.84 -5.05 -8.54
CA ILE A 250 -17.95 -4.02 -9.08
C ILE A 250 -17.86 -4.14 -10.60
N LEU A 251 -17.68 -5.34 -11.15
CA LEU A 251 -17.62 -5.57 -12.60
C LEU A 251 -18.91 -5.17 -13.33
N SER A 252 -20.08 -5.26 -12.68
CA SER A 252 -21.36 -4.89 -13.31
C SER A 252 -21.66 -3.40 -13.22
N GLU A 253 -21.17 -2.69 -12.20
CA GLU A 253 -21.58 -1.30 -11.91
C GLU A 253 -20.49 -0.26 -12.20
N TYR A 254 -19.21 -0.66 -12.13
CA TYR A 254 -18.10 0.23 -12.48
C TYR A 254 -17.96 0.30 -14.00
N LYS A 255 -17.84 1.52 -14.54
CA LYS A 255 -17.81 1.75 -15.99
C LYS A 255 -16.50 1.33 -16.66
N GLY A 256 -15.41 1.28 -15.89
CA GLY A 256 -14.09 0.88 -16.38
C GLY A 256 -13.87 -0.63 -16.31
N THR A 257 -12.63 -1.06 -16.56
CA THR A 257 -12.24 -2.47 -16.47
C THR A 257 -11.34 -2.64 -15.24
N PRO A 258 -11.88 -3.04 -14.08
CA PRO A 258 -11.10 -3.13 -12.86
C PRO A 258 -10.22 -4.38 -12.85
N THR A 259 -9.15 -4.37 -12.05
CA THR A 259 -8.38 -5.57 -11.73
C THR A 259 -8.34 -5.78 -10.23
N PHE A 260 -8.43 -7.03 -9.78
CA PHE A 260 -8.58 -7.38 -8.37
C PHE A 260 -7.39 -8.16 -7.85
N PHE A 261 -6.97 -7.85 -6.63
CA PHE A 261 -5.89 -8.54 -5.96
C PHE A 261 -6.23 -8.77 -4.49
N LEU A 262 -5.87 -9.92 -3.96
CA LEU A 262 -5.99 -10.17 -2.51
C LEU A 262 -4.65 -9.84 -1.87
N SER A 263 -4.66 -8.86 -0.98
CA SER A 263 -3.48 -8.51 -0.20
C SER A 263 -3.41 -9.37 1.05
N GLN A 264 -2.27 -10.03 1.25
CA GLN A 264 -1.93 -10.73 2.48
C GLN A 264 -0.59 -10.18 2.98
N PRO A 265 -0.51 -9.73 4.25
CA PRO A 265 0.74 -9.28 4.82
C PRO A 265 1.82 -10.36 4.70
N SER A 266 2.94 -10.00 4.08
CA SER A 266 4.08 -10.89 3.88
C SER A 266 5.35 -10.25 4.41
N ASP A 267 6.43 -11.03 4.48
CA ASP A 267 7.73 -10.51 4.87
C ASP A 267 8.24 -9.50 3.84
N GLY A 268 8.94 -8.48 4.34
CA GLY A 268 9.63 -7.48 3.55
C GLY A 268 10.81 -8.06 2.76
N VAL A 269 11.78 -7.20 2.48
CA VAL A 269 12.96 -7.56 1.68
C VAL A 269 13.71 -8.74 2.28
N ARG A 270 14.03 -9.74 1.46
CA ARG A 270 14.78 -10.92 1.88
C ARG A 270 15.61 -11.51 0.76
N LEU A 271 16.65 -12.25 1.15
CA LEU A 271 17.44 -13.06 0.23
C LEU A 271 16.70 -14.35 -0.10
N LEU A 272 16.75 -14.74 -1.37
CA LEU A 272 16.22 -16.02 -1.84
C LEU A 272 17.36 -17.02 -1.98
N LYS A 273 17.06 -18.30 -1.71
CA LYS A 273 17.98 -19.40 -1.99
C LYS A 273 17.99 -19.65 -3.50
N LEU A 274 19.18 -19.65 -4.09
CA LEU A 274 19.43 -20.04 -5.48
C LEU A 274 19.53 -21.55 -5.62
#